data_AF-A0A950NYZ4-F1
#
_entry.id   AF-A0A950NYZ4-F1
#
_cell.length_a   1.000
_cell.length_b   1.000
_cell.length_c   1.000
_cell.angle_alpha   90.00
_cell.angle_beta   90.00
_cell.angle_gamma   90.00
#
_symmetry.space_group_name_H-M   'P 1'
#
loop_
_entity.id
_entity.type
_entity.pdbx_description
1 polymer ?
#
loop_
_entity_poly.entity_id
_entity_poly.type
_entity_poly.pdbx_seq_one_letter_code
_entity_poly.pdbx_strand_id
1 'polypeptide(L)'
;MGNNSHIGRDISHAGSDLPLDAAIAARAARQHGNVTREQLLAVGLNDDGIGYRVELGRLHRVHPGVYSVGKPARTAVERAAAAVLACGPGAALSHGSALALWGFAKVWPRKVHVTVPGDRRRPGITVHRSRTLTPQDIKVQLGIRVTSFARTVLDCSPELGDKRLTRIVNDARREGYIHLESLAETVARSPRHPGAVRLRQFVEHPTNPSRSDFEDEFLPFCERFGLPRPELNTIVAGREVDAYFAAEGVIVELDGWGFHSSRDVFESDRDKDADAAALGLATVRITKQRVRQTPAKEASRLDAILKLRRRAA
;
A
#
# COMPACT_ATOMS: atom_id res chain seq x y z
N MET A 1 55.10 46.07 -37.17
CA MET A 1 55.31 45.02 -36.15
C MET A 1 53.95 44.62 -35.60
N GLY A 2 53.64 43.32 -35.59
CA GLY A 2 52.53 42.74 -34.82
C GLY A 2 51.18 42.70 -35.53
N ASN A 3 50.96 41.64 -36.31
CA ASN A 3 49.71 41.25 -36.96
C ASN A 3 48.97 40.19 -36.11
N ASN A 4 47.67 40.02 -36.37
CA ASN A 4 46.79 38.88 -36.06
C ASN A 4 46.36 38.66 -34.59
N SER A 5 45.13 38.25 -34.27
CA SER A 5 43.99 37.82 -35.10
C SER A 5 42.79 37.57 -34.19
N HIS A 6 41.58 37.72 -34.76
CA HIS A 6 40.31 37.15 -34.31
C HIS A 6 40.42 35.77 -33.67
N ILE A 7 39.51 35.47 -32.73
CA ILE A 7 38.50 34.39 -32.85
C ILE A 7 37.41 34.65 -31.81
N GLY A 8 36.25 35.06 -32.31
CA GLY A 8 34.98 34.77 -31.64
C GLY A 8 34.65 33.28 -31.80
N ARG A 9 34.10 32.70 -30.75
CA ARG A 9 33.22 31.51 -30.77
C ARG A 9 32.17 31.84 -29.73
N ASP A 10 30.98 32.33 -30.09
CA ASP A 10 29.93 31.57 -30.78
C ASP A 10 29.95 30.10 -30.37
N ILE A 11 29.30 29.84 -29.25
CA ILE A 11 28.73 28.54 -28.94
C ILE A 11 27.22 28.73 -28.92
N SER A 12 26.66 28.81 -30.12
CA SER A 12 25.26 28.56 -30.38
C SER A 12 24.93 27.12 -29.97
N HIS A 13 24.26 26.95 -28.84
CA HIS A 13 23.43 25.78 -28.56
C HIS A 13 22.02 26.28 -28.24
N ALA A 14 21.23 26.45 -29.30
CA ALA A 14 19.79 26.60 -29.22
C ALA A 14 19.21 25.32 -28.57
N GLY A 15 18.87 25.40 -27.29
CA GLY A 15 18.42 24.26 -26.49
C GLY A 15 18.04 24.63 -25.06
N SER A 16 16.91 25.35 -24.90
CA SER A 16 16.21 25.71 -23.65
C SER A 16 16.82 26.83 -22.78
N ASP A 17 16.64 28.09 -23.21
CA ASP A 17 17.02 29.29 -22.44
C ASP A 17 16.04 29.61 -21.30
N LEU A 18 15.96 28.75 -20.30
CA LEU A 18 15.46 29.20 -19.00
C LEU A 18 16.63 29.85 -18.23
N PRO A 19 16.43 31.03 -17.61
CA PRO A 19 17.39 31.56 -16.65
C PRO A 19 17.81 30.48 -15.66
N LEU A 20 19.09 30.42 -15.30
CA LEU A 20 19.67 29.33 -14.48
C LEU A 20 18.82 28.95 -13.26
N ASP A 21 18.35 29.94 -12.50
CA ASP A 21 17.52 29.72 -11.32
C ASP A 21 16.13 29.13 -11.69
N ALA A 22 15.57 29.49 -12.84
CA ALA A 22 14.35 28.88 -13.37
C ALA A 22 14.57 27.42 -13.81
N ALA A 23 15.72 27.09 -14.40
CA ALA A 23 16.08 25.71 -14.73
C ALA A 23 16.20 24.84 -13.46
N ILE A 24 16.84 25.37 -12.40
CA ILE A 24 16.92 24.71 -11.08
C ILE A 24 15.52 24.50 -10.51
N ALA A 25 14.68 25.54 -10.48
CA ALA A 25 13.33 25.47 -9.95
C ALA A 25 12.46 24.44 -10.71
N ALA A 26 12.56 24.40 -12.04
CA ALA A 26 11.83 23.45 -12.87
C ALA A 26 12.27 21.99 -12.64
N ARG A 27 13.55 21.74 -12.34
CA ARG A 27 14.02 20.42 -11.93
C ARG A 27 13.51 20.05 -10.54
N ALA A 28 13.65 20.98 -9.59
CA ALA A 28 13.21 20.80 -8.21
C ALA A 28 11.71 20.47 -8.12
N ALA A 29 10.87 21.17 -8.89
CA ALA A 29 9.41 20.98 -8.89
C ALA A 29 8.99 19.53 -9.20
N ARG A 30 9.72 18.84 -10.09
CA ARG A 30 9.47 17.43 -10.44
C ARG A 30 9.93 16.44 -9.37
N GLN A 31 10.67 16.92 -8.37
CA GLN A 31 11.37 16.13 -7.36
C GLN A 31 11.04 16.61 -5.94
N HIS A 32 9.83 17.14 -5.76
CA HIS A 32 9.33 17.68 -4.49
C HIS A 32 10.23 18.76 -3.89
N GLY A 33 10.67 19.68 -4.74
CA GLY A 33 11.55 20.78 -4.34
C GLY A 33 13.01 20.40 -4.15
N ASN A 34 13.44 19.19 -4.51
CA ASN A 34 14.82 18.73 -4.32
C ASN A 34 15.60 18.64 -5.62
N VAL A 35 16.91 18.86 -5.54
CA VAL A 35 17.88 18.74 -6.64
C VAL A 35 19.17 18.10 -6.14
N THR A 36 19.82 17.32 -6.99
CA THR A 36 21.14 16.75 -6.69
C THR A 36 22.25 17.72 -7.11
N ARG A 37 23.43 17.58 -6.50
CA ARG A 37 24.65 18.28 -6.92
C ARG A 37 24.93 18.02 -8.40
N GLU A 38 24.82 16.77 -8.85
CA GLU A 38 25.02 16.39 -10.25
C GLU A 38 24.07 17.15 -11.19
N GLN A 39 22.80 17.30 -10.82
CA GLN A 39 21.83 18.07 -11.60
C GLN A 39 22.14 19.56 -11.61
N LEU A 40 22.63 20.11 -10.49
CA LEU A 40 23.07 21.52 -10.40
C LEU A 40 24.29 21.77 -11.30
N LEU A 41 25.27 20.86 -11.29
CA LEU A 41 26.42 20.94 -12.20
C LEU A 41 25.99 20.85 -13.67
N ALA A 42 25.06 19.95 -13.98
CA ALA A 42 24.56 19.74 -15.35
C ALA A 42 23.81 20.96 -15.91
N VAL A 43 23.27 21.84 -15.07
CA VAL A 43 22.67 23.12 -15.51
C VAL A 43 23.66 24.29 -15.51
N GLY A 44 24.94 24.04 -15.21
CA GLY A 44 26.02 25.04 -15.32
C GLY A 44 26.44 25.70 -14.01
N LEU A 45 25.98 25.23 -12.83
CA LEU A 45 26.57 25.68 -11.56
C LEU A 45 27.92 25.01 -11.33
N ASN A 46 28.83 25.73 -10.68
CA ASN A 46 30.01 25.15 -10.05
C ASN A 46 29.78 25.00 -8.53
N ASP A 47 30.73 24.39 -7.82
CA ASP A 47 30.63 24.17 -6.37
C ASP A 47 30.54 25.49 -5.59
N ASP A 48 31.27 26.53 -6.00
CA ASP A 48 31.20 27.85 -5.37
C ASP A 48 29.81 28.46 -5.50
N GLY A 49 29.18 28.34 -6.67
CA GLY A 49 27.82 28.80 -6.92
C GLY A 49 26.75 28.01 -6.14
N ILE A 50 27.03 26.75 -5.82
CA ILE A 50 26.20 25.94 -4.90
C ILE A 50 26.42 26.43 -3.46
N GLY A 51 27.67 26.60 -3.03
CA GLY A 51 28.03 27.08 -1.70
C GLY A 51 27.41 28.45 -1.39
N TYR A 52 27.57 29.41 -2.30
CA TYR A 52 26.97 30.74 -2.21
C TYR A 52 25.45 30.70 -2.05
N ARG A 53 24.77 29.83 -2.80
CA ARG A 53 23.31 29.66 -2.67
C ARG A 53 22.90 29.01 -1.36
N VAL A 54 23.75 28.17 -0.77
CA VAL A 54 23.53 27.61 0.57
C VAL A 54 23.66 28.69 1.64
N GLU A 55 24.72 29.52 1.56
CA GLU A 55 24.94 30.63 2.48
C GLU A 55 23.80 31.65 2.44
N LEU A 56 23.29 31.96 1.24
CA LEU A 56 22.13 32.84 1.06
C LEU A 56 20.78 32.19 1.42
N GLY A 57 20.74 30.92 1.80
CA GLY A 57 19.48 30.22 2.11
C GLY A 57 18.58 29.96 0.90
N ARG A 58 19.12 30.01 -0.34
CA ARG A 58 18.39 29.62 -1.56
C ARG A 58 18.44 28.11 -1.81
N LEU A 59 19.46 27.44 -1.31
CA LEU A 59 19.57 25.99 -1.26
C LEU A 59 19.73 25.55 0.20
N HIS A 60 19.02 24.50 0.61
CA HIS A 60 19.18 23.90 1.93
C HIS A 60 19.66 22.47 1.79
N ARG A 61 20.79 22.15 2.42
CA ARG A 61 21.33 20.78 2.38
C ARG A 61 20.39 19.82 3.13
N VAL A 62 19.88 18.81 2.43
CA VAL A 62 19.03 17.76 3.02
C VAL A 62 19.86 16.51 3.30
N HIS A 63 20.66 16.10 2.32
CA HIS A 63 21.63 15.00 2.43
C HIS A 63 22.92 15.37 1.69
N PRO A 64 24.05 14.65 1.90
CA PRO A 64 25.25 14.86 1.09
C PRO A 64 24.93 14.78 -0.41
N GLY A 65 25.14 15.89 -1.13
CA GLY A 65 24.85 16.00 -2.56
C GLY A 65 23.38 16.18 -2.95
N VAL A 66 22.47 16.44 -2.00
CA VAL A 66 21.05 16.72 -2.26
C VAL A 66 20.60 17.96 -1.49
N TYR A 67 19.95 18.87 -2.22
CA TYR A 67 19.53 20.18 -1.72
C TYR A 67 18.05 20.40 -1.99
N SER A 68 17.34 21.06 -1.08
CA SER A 68 16.01 21.59 -1.33
C SER A 68 16.09 23.06 -1.74
N VAL A 69 15.26 23.47 -2.71
CA VAL A 69 15.30 24.79 -3.34
C VAL A 69 14.32 25.74 -2.66
N GLY A 70 14.79 26.92 -2.27
CA GLY A 70 14.01 28.03 -1.69
C GLY A 70 13.50 27.83 -0.26
N LYS A 71 13.36 26.58 0.21
CA LYS A 71 12.97 26.25 1.58
C LYS A 71 13.55 24.91 2.03
N PRO A 72 13.71 24.66 3.35
CA PRO A 72 14.04 23.33 3.86
C PRO A 72 12.93 22.30 3.52
N ALA A 73 13.29 21.03 3.32
CA ALA A 73 12.34 19.93 3.17
C ALA A 73 11.59 19.66 4.50
N ARG A 74 10.28 19.94 4.54
CA ARG A 74 9.46 19.90 5.75
C ARG A 74 8.47 18.75 5.77
N THR A 75 7.96 18.32 4.62
CA THR A 75 6.99 17.23 4.54
C THR A 75 7.68 15.87 4.48
N ALA A 76 6.96 14.80 4.83
CA ALA A 76 7.49 13.45 4.71
C ALA A 76 7.80 13.06 3.26
N VAL A 77 6.97 13.51 2.31
CA VAL A 77 7.14 13.27 0.87
C VAL A 77 8.37 14.01 0.32
N GLU A 78 8.58 15.27 0.71
CA GLU A 78 9.79 16.03 0.34
C GLU A 78 11.06 15.33 0.85
N ARG A 79 11.07 14.85 2.10
CA ARG A 79 12.18 14.08 2.68
C ARG A 79 12.37 12.72 1.99
N ALA A 80 11.29 12.04 1.63
CA ALA A 80 11.35 10.77 0.94
C ALA A 80 11.97 10.91 -0.46
N ALA A 81 11.56 11.94 -1.21
CA ALA A 81 12.15 12.27 -2.51
C ALA A 81 13.66 12.54 -2.38
N ALA A 82 14.06 13.38 -1.42
CA ALA A 82 15.46 13.70 -1.15
C ALA A 82 16.29 12.45 -0.79
N ALA A 83 15.74 11.55 0.03
CA ALA A 83 16.42 10.32 0.45
C ALA A 83 16.65 9.37 -0.72
N VAL A 84 15.67 9.19 -1.60
CA VAL A 84 15.80 8.36 -2.82
C VAL A 84 16.85 8.95 -3.77
N LEU A 85 16.88 10.27 -3.93
CA LEU A 85 17.93 10.95 -4.71
C LEU A 85 19.33 10.75 -4.10
N ALA A 86 19.45 10.88 -2.79
CA ALA A 86 20.72 10.70 -2.07
C ALA A 86 21.26 9.26 -2.20
N CYS A 87 20.36 8.28 -2.26
CA CYS A 87 20.71 6.89 -2.51
C CYS A 87 20.99 6.57 -3.98
N GLY A 88 20.77 7.52 -4.91
CA GLY A 88 21.22 7.45 -6.30
C GLY A 88 20.36 6.60 -7.25
N PRO A 89 20.86 6.37 -8.48
CA PRO A 89 20.20 5.52 -9.47
C PRO A 89 19.99 4.10 -8.94
N GLY A 90 18.88 3.46 -9.33
CA GLY A 90 18.49 2.13 -8.85
C GLY A 90 17.91 2.07 -7.42
N ALA A 91 18.04 3.13 -6.60
CA ALA A 91 17.37 3.21 -5.30
C ALA A 91 15.84 3.35 -5.41
N ALA A 92 15.10 2.76 -4.48
CA ALA A 92 13.65 2.93 -4.38
C ALA A 92 13.22 3.07 -2.91
N LEU A 93 12.29 3.98 -2.65
CA LEU A 93 11.62 4.09 -1.35
C LEU A 93 10.97 2.74 -1.01
N SER A 94 11.12 2.25 0.21
CA SER A 94 10.71 0.89 0.57
C SER A 94 10.18 0.77 2.01
N HIS A 95 9.81 -0.45 2.42
CA HIS A 95 9.33 -0.78 3.76
C HIS A 95 8.23 0.19 4.24
N GLY A 96 8.25 0.58 5.53
CA GLY A 96 7.25 1.48 6.10
C GLY A 96 7.15 2.84 5.41
N SER A 97 8.21 3.33 4.77
CA SER A 97 8.16 4.58 3.99
C SER A 97 7.37 4.41 2.70
N ALA A 98 7.58 3.31 1.96
CA ALA A 98 6.77 2.99 0.80
C ALA A 98 5.33 2.71 1.20
N LEU A 99 5.10 1.95 2.28
CA LEU A 99 3.75 1.63 2.76
C LEU A 99 2.95 2.91 3.10
N ALA A 100 3.61 3.91 3.69
CA ALA A 100 3.02 5.23 3.93
C ALA A 100 2.76 6.01 2.63
N LEU A 101 3.68 5.97 1.66
CA LEU A 101 3.49 6.62 0.36
C LEU A 101 2.32 6.02 -0.44
N TRP A 102 2.10 4.71 -0.33
CA TRP A 102 0.96 4.01 -0.91
C TRP A 102 -0.36 4.25 -0.14
N GLY A 103 -0.33 4.89 1.03
CA GLY A 103 -1.52 5.19 1.84
C GLY A 103 -1.91 4.08 2.84
N PHE A 104 -1.12 3.03 2.98
CA PHE A 104 -1.41 1.85 3.84
C PHE A 104 -0.77 1.96 5.25
N ALA A 105 -0.17 3.10 5.56
CA ALA A 105 0.27 3.45 6.90
C ALA A 105 -0.10 4.90 7.23
N LYS A 106 -0.73 5.10 8.40
CA LYS A 106 -1.15 6.44 8.87
C LYS A 106 0.01 7.34 9.25
N VAL A 107 1.12 6.73 9.69
CA VAL A 107 2.30 7.44 10.22
C VAL A 107 3.52 7.06 9.38
N TRP A 108 4.25 8.08 8.95
CA TRP A 108 5.54 7.90 8.29
C TRP A 108 6.61 7.53 9.33
N PRO A 109 7.54 6.60 9.01
CA PRO A 109 8.63 6.28 9.92
C PRO A 109 9.55 7.50 10.15
N ARG A 110 10.18 7.54 11.32
CA ARG A 110 11.07 8.65 11.72
C ARG A 110 12.26 8.82 10.76
N LYS A 111 12.87 7.71 10.35
CA LYS A 111 13.88 7.67 9.29
C LYS A 111 13.24 7.16 8.01
N VAL A 112 13.69 7.67 6.86
CA VAL A 112 13.22 7.19 5.56
C VAL A 112 13.89 5.85 5.23
N HIS A 113 13.11 4.89 4.75
CA HIS A 113 13.57 3.56 4.34
C HIS A 113 13.74 3.53 2.81
N VAL A 114 14.93 3.12 2.36
CA VAL A 114 15.27 3.04 0.93
C VAL A 114 15.98 1.72 0.66
N THR A 115 15.50 0.97 -0.33
CA THR A 115 16.18 -0.23 -0.82
C THR A 115 17.10 0.14 -1.98
N VAL A 116 18.33 -0.40 -1.97
CA VAL A 116 19.34 -0.21 -3.01
C VAL A 116 19.88 -1.57 -3.50
N PRO A 117 20.31 -1.67 -4.77
CA PRO A 117 20.88 -2.89 -5.33
C PRO A 117 22.31 -3.20 -4.82
N GLY A 118 23.06 -2.18 -4.43
CA GLY A 118 24.47 -2.29 -4.01
C GLY A 118 24.69 -2.05 -2.52
N ASP A 119 25.96 -1.99 -2.11
CA ASP A 119 26.32 -1.52 -0.77
C ASP A 119 26.41 0.01 -0.79
N ARG A 120 25.51 0.66 -0.05
CA ARG A 120 25.46 2.12 0.08
C ARG A 120 24.99 2.47 1.47
N ARG A 121 25.79 3.23 2.20
CA ARG A 121 25.40 3.81 3.49
C ARG A 121 25.12 5.30 3.32
N ARG A 122 24.04 5.76 3.92
CA ARG A 122 23.66 7.18 3.94
C ARG A 122 23.21 7.58 5.35
N PRO A 123 23.94 8.47 6.03
CA PRO A 123 23.51 8.99 7.33
C PRO A 123 22.11 9.61 7.25
N GLY A 124 21.28 9.32 8.26
CA GLY A 124 19.89 9.80 8.31
C GLY A 124 18.88 8.98 7.49
N ILE A 125 19.33 7.99 6.72
CA ILE A 125 18.46 7.09 5.92
C ILE A 125 18.66 5.66 6.41
N THR A 126 17.56 4.92 6.58
CA THR A 126 17.61 3.47 6.78
C THR A 126 17.76 2.82 5.41
N VAL A 127 18.98 2.42 5.06
CA VAL A 127 19.27 1.80 3.76
C VAL A 127 19.22 0.29 3.88
N HIS A 128 18.40 -0.34 3.02
CA HIS A 128 18.28 -1.78 2.88
C HIS A 128 18.99 -2.24 1.62
N ARG A 129 19.81 -3.27 1.72
CA ARG A 129 20.47 -3.88 0.56
C ARG A 129 19.62 -5.02 0.04
N SER A 130 19.34 -5.03 -1.25
CA SER A 130 18.70 -6.19 -1.89
C SER A 130 19.31 -6.50 -3.24
N ARG A 131 19.77 -7.75 -3.39
CA ARG A 131 20.26 -8.28 -4.67
C ARG A 131 19.13 -8.78 -5.58
N THR A 132 17.90 -8.84 -5.06
CA THR A 132 16.70 -9.31 -5.77
C THR A 132 15.78 -8.17 -6.17
N LEU A 133 16.15 -6.90 -5.93
CA LEU A 133 15.42 -5.74 -6.42
C LEU A 133 15.66 -5.62 -7.93
N THR A 134 14.59 -5.82 -8.71
CA THR A 134 14.61 -5.72 -10.17
C THR A 134 13.84 -4.48 -10.65
N PRO A 135 13.98 -4.06 -11.92
CA PRO A 135 13.18 -2.96 -12.46
C PRO A 135 11.66 -3.16 -12.33
N GLN A 136 11.16 -4.39 -12.37
CA GLN A 136 9.74 -4.70 -12.20
C GLN A 136 9.22 -4.37 -10.80
N ASP A 137 10.12 -4.41 -9.80
CA ASP A 137 9.82 -4.05 -8.42
C ASP A 137 9.84 -2.53 -8.20
N ILE A 138 10.19 -1.71 -9.20
CA ILE A 138 10.29 -0.27 -9.05
C ILE A 138 9.13 0.38 -9.80
N LYS A 139 8.32 1.14 -9.05
CA LYS A 139 7.25 1.98 -9.57
C LYS A 139 7.57 3.44 -9.28
N VAL A 140 6.79 4.34 -9.88
CA VAL A 140 6.86 5.77 -9.59
C VAL A 140 5.53 6.19 -8.99
N GLN A 141 5.56 6.67 -7.75
CA GLN A 141 4.38 7.18 -7.05
C GLN A 141 4.66 8.61 -6.61
N LEU A 142 3.78 9.55 -7.00
CA LEU A 142 4.00 10.99 -6.81
C LEU A 142 5.38 11.44 -7.33
N GLY A 143 5.90 10.88 -8.42
CA GLY A 143 7.24 11.23 -8.93
C GLY A 143 8.42 10.67 -8.13
N ILE A 144 8.18 9.84 -7.12
CA ILE A 144 9.22 9.18 -6.30
C ILE A 144 9.35 7.71 -6.74
N ARG A 145 10.58 7.25 -7.01
CA ARG A 145 10.85 5.82 -7.20
C ARG A 145 10.57 5.07 -5.90
N VAL A 146 9.65 4.12 -5.94
CA VAL A 146 9.15 3.36 -4.79
C VAL A 146 9.07 1.88 -5.16
N THR A 147 9.21 0.98 -4.20
CA THR A 147 8.96 -0.44 -4.43
C THR A 147 7.51 -0.66 -4.83
N SER A 148 7.26 -1.61 -5.74
CA SER A 148 5.92 -2.09 -6.08
C SER A 148 5.16 -2.48 -4.82
N PHE A 149 3.83 -2.51 -4.86
CA PHE A 149 3.07 -2.84 -3.67
C PHE A 149 3.41 -4.25 -3.16
N ALA A 150 3.46 -5.24 -4.05
CA ALA A 150 3.90 -6.61 -3.73
C ALA A 150 5.26 -6.64 -3.03
N ARG A 151 6.24 -5.90 -3.55
CA ARG A 151 7.56 -5.83 -2.95
C ARG A 151 7.55 -5.09 -1.60
N THR A 152 6.77 -4.03 -1.49
CA THR A 152 6.61 -3.25 -0.25
C THR A 152 6.03 -4.12 0.86
N VAL A 153 4.99 -4.90 0.57
CA VAL A 153 4.40 -5.82 1.55
C VAL A 153 5.41 -6.91 1.91
N LEU A 154 6.11 -7.51 0.94
CA LEU A 154 7.18 -8.49 1.21
C LEU A 154 8.22 -7.95 2.20
N ASP A 155 8.72 -6.74 1.95
CA ASP A 155 9.72 -6.05 2.77
C ASP A 155 9.16 -5.71 4.18
N CYS A 156 7.87 -5.35 4.30
CA CYS A 156 7.23 -5.03 5.57
C CYS A 156 6.77 -6.25 6.38
N SER A 157 6.47 -7.37 5.74
CA SER A 157 5.87 -8.56 6.37
C SER A 157 6.53 -9.01 7.68
N PRO A 158 7.87 -8.95 7.86
CA PRO A 158 8.51 -9.36 9.12
C PRO A 158 8.17 -8.47 10.32
N GLU A 159 7.81 -7.21 10.09
CA GLU A 159 7.49 -6.23 11.15
C GLU A 159 5.98 -6.11 11.39
N LEU A 160 5.15 -6.78 10.58
CA LEU A 160 3.70 -6.73 10.66
C LEU A 160 3.15 -7.94 11.40
N GLY A 161 2.27 -7.71 12.38
CA GLY A 161 1.43 -8.79 12.93
C GLY A 161 0.44 -9.33 11.90
N ASP A 162 0.01 -10.60 12.06
CA ASP A 162 -0.78 -11.34 11.08
C ASP A 162 -2.06 -10.61 10.65
N LYS A 163 -2.85 -10.13 11.62
CA LYS A 163 -4.08 -9.36 11.35
C LYS A 163 -3.82 -8.14 10.45
N ARG A 164 -2.75 -7.40 10.72
CA ARG A 164 -2.41 -6.19 9.94
C ARG A 164 -1.92 -6.55 8.54
N LEU A 165 -1.13 -7.62 8.41
CA LEU A 165 -0.66 -8.11 7.12
C LEU A 165 -1.84 -8.56 6.24
N THR A 166 -2.75 -9.37 6.79
CA THR A 166 -3.96 -9.83 6.11
C THR A 166 -4.80 -8.66 5.61
N ARG A 167 -5.06 -7.67 6.46
CA ARG A 167 -5.81 -6.48 6.09
C ARG A 167 -5.14 -5.70 4.94
N ILE A 168 -3.84 -5.45 5.03
CA ILE A 168 -3.10 -4.72 3.99
C ILE A 168 -3.19 -5.46 2.65
N VAL A 169 -2.97 -6.78 2.62
CA VAL A 169 -3.05 -7.57 1.38
C VAL A 169 -4.46 -7.53 0.80
N ASN A 170 -5.47 -7.70 1.64
CA ASN A 170 -6.87 -7.69 1.21
C ASN A 170 -7.34 -6.33 0.70
N ASP A 171 -7.04 -5.26 1.43
CA ASP A 171 -7.34 -3.88 1.03
C ASP A 171 -6.65 -3.56 -0.31
N ALA A 172 -5.38 -3.94 -0.47
CA ALA A 172 -4.63 -3.70 -1.69
C ALA A 172 -5.14 -4.49 -2.90
N ARG A 173 -5.60 -5.73 -2.69
CA ARG A 173 -6.25 -6.52 -3.75
C ARG A 173 -7.55 -5.88 -4.20
N ARG A 174 -8.38 -5.44 -3.25
CA ARG A 174 -9.65 -4.76 -3.52
C ARG A 174 -9.45 -3.45 -4.28
N GLU A 175 -8.41 -2.69 -3.92
CA GLU A 175 -8.11 -1.39 -4.53
C GLU A 175 -7.26 -1.50 -5.82
N GLY A 176 -6.90 -2.72 -6.24
CA GLY A 176 -6.15 -2.96 -7.47
C GLY A 176 -4.66 -2.63 -7.40
N TYR A 177 -4.09 -2.45 -6.21
CA TYR A 177 -2.65 -2.22 -6.03
C TYR A 177 -1.81 -3.50 -6.16
N ILE A 178 -2.42 -4.67 -5.98
CA ILE A 178 -1.75 -5.97 -6.10
C ILE A 178 -2.66 -7.06 -6.66
N HIS A 179 -2.12 -7.87 -7.57
CA HIS A 179 -2.74 -9.10 -8.04
C HIS A 179 -2.01 -10.31 -7.43
N LEU A 180 -2.73 -11.42 -7.22
CA LEU A 180 -2.14 -12.64 -6.63
C LEU A 180 -0.97 -13.17 -7.46
N GLU A 181 -1.05 -13.09 -8.79
CA GLU A 181 0.04 -13.44 -9.70
C GLU A 181 1.30 -12.61 -9.44
N SER A 182 1.18 -11.28 -9.40
CA SER A 182 2.31 -10.39 -9.08
C SER A 182 2.90 -10.63 -7.67
N LEU A 183 2.06 -11.02 -6.71
CA LEU A 183 2.51 -11.38 -5.37
C LEU A 183 3.28 -12.71 -5.39
N ALA A 184 2.78 -13.71 -6.12
CA ALA A 184 3.43 -15.00 -6.31
C ALA A 184 4.80 -14.85 -6.97
N GLU A 185 4.90 -14.06 -8.03
CA GLU A 185 6.16 -13.75 -8.70
C GLU A 185 7.18 -13.09 -7.77
N THR A 186 6.75 -12.09 -6.98
CA THR A 186 7.62 -11.41 -6.01
C THR A 186 8.15 -12.39 -4.95
N VAL A 187 7.29 -13.29 -4.45
CA VAL A 187 7.67 -14.32 -3.48
C VAL A 187 8.63 -15.34 -4.11
N ALA A 188 8.35 -15.81 -5.33
CA ALA A 188 9.17 -16.78 -6.05
C ALA A 188 10.58 -16.25 -6.34
N ARG A 189 10.72 -14.95 -6.67
CA ARG A 189 12.03 -14.29 -6.87
C ARG A 189 12.79 -14.02 -5.58
N SER A 190 12.13 -14.09 -4.42
CA SER A 190 12.72 -13.78 -3.12
C SER A 190 12.48 -14.90 -2.09
N PRO A 191 12.84 -16.17 -2.38
CA PRO A 191 12.41 -17.32 -1.58
C PRO A 191 13.00 -17.35 -0.17
N ARG A 192 14.18 -16.72 0.00
CA ARG A 192 14.90 -16.59 1.29
C ARG A 192 14.52 -15.32 2.06
N HIS A 193 13.63 -14.49 1.54
CA HIS A 193 13.20 -13.29 2.25
C HIS A 193 12.33 -13.69 3.46
N PRO A 194 12.52 -13.11 4.66
CA PRO A 194 11.74 -13.50 5.84
C PRO A 194 10.22 -13.31 5.66
N GLY A 195 9.82 -12.34 4.85
CA GLY A 195 8.42 -12.11 4.49
C GLY A 195 7.80 -13.11 3.51
N ALA A 196 8.62 -13.94 2.83
CA ALA A 196 8.15 -14.81 1.75
C ALA A 196 7.20 -15.91 2.26
N VAL A 197 7.56 -16.58 3.37
CA VAL A 197 6.73 -17.62 3.99
C VAL A 197 5.36 -17.05 4.37
N ARG A 198 5.34 -15.87 5.00
CA ARG A 198 4.13 -15.17 5.43
C ARG A 198 3.25 -14.74 4.26
N LEU A 199 3.80 -14.58 3.06
CA LEU A 199 3.04 -14.19 1.88
C LEU A 199 2.55 -15.36 1.02
N ARG A 200 3.23 -16.52 1.08
CA ARG A 200 2.79 -17.73 0.37
C ARG A 200 1.36 -18.15 0.74
N GLN A 201 0.98 -18.03 2.01
CA GLN A 201 -0.38 -18.37 2.45
C GLN A 201 -1.48 -17.63 1.67
N PHE A 202 -1.25 -16.36 1.25
CA PHE A 202 -2.24 -15.59 0.47
C PHE A 202 -2.31 -16.02 -0.99
N VAL A 203 -1.24 -16.66 -1.50
CA VAL A 203 -1.14 -17.15 -2.87
C VAL A 203 -1.66 -18.58 -2.98
N GLU A 204 -1.27 -19.45 -2.03
CA GLU A 204 -1.62 -20.87 -1.99
C GLU A 204 -3.05 -21.10 -1.50
N HIS A 205 -3.53 -20.25 -0.58
CA HIS A 205 -4.89 -20.29 -0.05
C HIS A 205 -5.57 -18.93 -0.26
N PRO A 206 -5.88 -18.57 -1.52
CA PRO A 206 -6.47 -17.28 -1.82
C PRO A 206 -7.87 -17.21 -1.21
N THR A 207 -8.00 -16.54 -0.08
CA THR A 207 -9.30 -16.17 0.48
C THR A 207 -9.83 -14.95 -0.26
N ASN A 208 -11.15 -14.85 -0.38
CA ASN A 208 -11.75 -13.61 -0.83
C ASN A 208 -11.46 -12.50 0.21
N PRO A 209 -11.11 -11.27 -0.21
CA PRO A 209 -10.56 -10.22 0.65
C PRO A 209 -11.36 -9.72 1.87
N SER A 210 -12.33 -10.44 2.46
CA SER A 210 -13.19 -9.82 3.48
C SER A 210 -13.91 -10.72 4.51
N ARG A 211 -13.50 -11.95 4.80
CA ARG A 211 -14.18 -12.73 5.89
C ARG A 211 -13.96 -12.10 7.28
N SER A 212 -12.71 -11.98 7.74
CA SER A 212 -12.46 -11.51 9.13
C SER A 212 -12.82 -10.05 9.42
N ASP A 213 -12.65 -9.12 8.46
CA ASP A 213 -13.03 -7.71 8.65
C ASP A 213 -14.56 -7.52 8.62
N PHE A 214 -15.35 -8.48 8.12
CA PHE A 214 -16.81 -8.39 8.11
C PHE A 214 -17.43 -8.99 9.37
N GLU A 215 -16.87 -10.10 9.85
CA GLU A 215 -17.18 -10.69 11.16
C GLU A 215 -16.97 -9.67 12.30
N ASP A 216 -15.82 -8.97 12.30
CA ASP A 216 -15.50 -7.93 13.30
C ASP A 216 -16.47 -6.73 13.27
N GLU A 217 -17.14 -6.47 12.13
CA GLU A 217 -18.13 -5.39 11.98
C GLU A 217 -19.57 -5.83 12.36
N PHE A 218 -19.85 -7.13 12.42
CA PHE A 218 -21.21 -7.64 12.56
C PHE A 218 -21.76 -7.53 13.99
N LEU A 219 -20.94 -7.76 15.02
CA LEU A 219 -21.34 -7.55 16.42
C LEU A 219 -21.71 -6.07 16.70
N PRO A 220 -20.86 -5.08 16.35
CA PRO A 220 -21.23 -3.66 16.45
C PRO A 220 -22.48 -3.29 15.64
N PHE A 221 -22.69 -3.93 14.49
CA PHE A 221 -23.92 -3.76 13.70
C PHE A 221 -25.16 -4.25 14.48
N CYS A 222 -25.10 -5.43 15.09
CA CYS A 222 -26.19 -5.96 15.91
C CYS A 222 -26.50 -5.05 17.10
N GLU A 223 -25.48 -4.63 17.84
CA GLU A 223 -25.61 -3.73 18.98
C GLU A 223 -26.23 -2.39 18.59
N ARG A 224 -25.74 -1.78 17.50
CA ARG A 224 -26.23 -0.49 16.99
C ARG A 224 -27.73 -0.51 16.65
N PHE A 225 -28.26 -1.64 16.17
CA PHE A 225 -29.65 -1.77 15.76
C PHE A 225 -30.53 -2.52 16.77
N GLY A 226 -29.99 -2.85 17.95
CA GLY A 226 -30.75 -3.54 19.00
C GLY A 226 -31.14 -4.98 18.63
N LEU A 227 -30.38 -5.62 17.74
CA LEU A 227 -30.57 -7.04 17.41
C LEU A 227 -30.04 -7.90 18.57
N PRO A 228 -30.57 -9.14 18.75
CA PRO A 228 -29.98 -10.10 19.67
C PRO A 228 -28.49 -10.31 19.37
N ARG A 229 -27.72 -10.71 20.38
CA ARG A 229 -26.29 -10.97 20.19
C ARG A 229 -26.10 -12.37 19.61
N PRO A 230 -25.46 -12.53 18.44
CA PRO A 230 -25.14 -13.84 17.89
C PRO A 230 -23.90 -14.45 18.55
N GLU A 231 -23.80 -15.77 18.45
CA GLU A 231 -22.55 -16.52 18.60
C GLU A 231 -21.79 -16.45 17.28
N LEU A 232 -20.56 -15.92 17.28
CA LEU A 232 -19.74 -15.84 16.06
C LEU A 232 -18.85 -17.08 15.91
N ASN A 233 -18.59 -17.49 14.67
CA ASN A 233 -17.63 -18.55 14.31
C ASN A 233 -17.83 -19.84 15.13
N THR A 234 -19.10 -20.28 15.24
CA THR A 234 -19.50 -21.42 16.07
C THR A 234 -19.86 -22.63 15.20
N ILE A 235 -19.79 -23.83 15.77
CA ILE A 235 -20.16 -25.07 15.08
C ILE A 235 -21.65 -25.34 15.29
N VAL A 236 -22.43 -25.32 14.21
CA VAL A 236 -23.85 -25.66 14.19
C VAL A 236 -24.05 -26.81 13.21
N ALA A 237 -24.73 -27.88 13.64
CA ALA A 237 -24.97 -29.05 12.78
C ALA A 237 -23.69 -29.63 12.12
N GLY A 238 -22.56 -29.60 12.84
CA GLY A 238 -21.28 -30.14 12.36
C GLY A 238 -20.51 -29.24 11.38
N ARG A 239 -20.97 -28.00 11.14
CA ARG A 239 -20.29 -27.01 10.29
C ARG A 239 -20.02 -25.71 11.05
N GLU A 240 -18.90 -25.07 10.76
CA GLU A 240 -18.62 -23.71 11.21
C GLU A 240 -19.50 -22.72 10.44
N VAL A 241 -20.06 -21.75 11.16
CA VAL A 241 -20.89 -20.67 10.59
C VAL A 241 -20.43 -19.31 11.14
N ASP A 242 -20.54 -18.26 10.32
CA ASP A 242 -20.02 -16.93 10.67
C ASP A 242 -20.75 -16.31 11.87
N ALA A 243 -22.08 -16.42 11.91
CA ALA A 243 -22.89 -15.96 13.04
C ALA A 243 -24.13 -16.84 13.25
N TYR A 244 -24.46 -17.10 14.50
CA TYR A 244 -25.61 -17.94 14.88
C TYR A 244 -26.45 -17.30 15.98
N PHE A 245 -27.74 -17.19 15.72
CA PHE A 245 -28.76 -16.74 16.64
C PHE A 245 -29.46 -17.97 17.22
N ALA A 246 -28.89 -18.50 18.31
CA ALA A 246 -29.28 -19.79 18.87
C ALA A 246 -30.76 -19.88 19.29
N ALA A 247 -31.30 -18.80 19.88
CA ALA A 247 -32.69 -18.76 20.33
C ALA A 247 -33.71 -18.76 19.17
N GLU A 248 -33.29 -18.31 17.98
CA GLU A 248 -34.14 -18.22 16.79
C GLU A 248 -33.84 -19.34 15.77
N GLY A 249 -32.77 -20.10 15.98
CA GLY A 249 -32.26 -21.08 15.02
C GLY A 249 -31.95 -20.44 13.67
N VAL A 250 -31.30 -19.27 13.67
CA VAL A 250 -30.93 -18.53 12.45
C VAL A 250 -29.42 -18.48 12.30
N ILE A 251 -28.91 -19.03 11.21
CA ILE A 251 -27.53 -18.89 10.75
C ILE A 251 -27.45 -17.65 9.86
N VAL A 252 -26.43 -16.81 10.09
CA VAL A 252 -26.08 -15.70 9.22
C VAL A 252 -24.70 -15.95 8.63
N GLU A 253 -24.64 -15.94 7.30
CA GLU A 253 -23.40 -16.06 6.52
C GLU A 253 -23.02 -14.66 6.01
N LEU A 254 -21.77 -14.26 6.27
CA LEU A 254 -21.23 -12.93 6.04
C LEU A 254 -20.43 -12.90 4.74
N ASP A 255 -21.13 -12.73 3.62
CA ASP A 255 -20.55 -12.79 2.29
C ASP A 255 -19.74 -11.54 1.90
N GLY A 256 -18.52 -11.78 1.42
CA GLY A 256 -17.74 -10.81 0.64
C GLY A 256 -18.08 -10.91 -0.85
N TRP A 257 -18.34 -9.77 -1.50
CA TRP A 257 -18.57 -9.76 -2.95
C TRP A 257 -17.23 -10.00 -3.69
N GLY A 258 -16.99 -11.25 -4.09
CA GLY A 258 -15.82 -11.67 -4.87
C GLY A 258 -16.13 -12.98 -5.59
N PHE A 259 -16.48 -12.90 -6.87
CA PHE A 259 -16.79 -14.09 -7.67
C PHE A 259 -15.53 -14.89 -8.00
N HIS A 260 -15.54 -16.15 -7.58
CA HIS A 260 -15.43 -17.34 -8.45
C HIS A 260 -15.83 -18.55 -7.59
N SER A 261 -17.13 -18.87 -7.52
CA SER A 261 -17.54 -20.22 -7.13
C SER A 261 -17.44 -21.08 -8.39
N SER A 262 -16.56 -22.09 -8.36
CA SER A 262 -16.70 -23.21 -9.29
C SER A 262 -18.11 -23.80 -9.10
N ARG A 263 -18.62 -24.48 -10.13
CA ARG A 263 -19.92 -25.15 -10.08
C ARG A 263 -20.05 -26.05 -8.84
N ASP A 264 -18.96 -26.69 -8.44
CA ASP A 264 -18.91 -27.59 -7.28
C ASP A 264 -19.07 -26.85 -5.94
N VAL A 265 -18.51 -25.64 -5.79
CA VAL A 265 -18.71 -24.81 -4.59
C VAL A 265 -20.14 -24.30 -4.52
N PHE A 266 -20.72 -23.93 -5.67
CA PHE A 266 -22.10 -23.48 -5.77
C PHE A 266 -23.11 -24.58 -5.38
N GLU A 267 -22.92 -25.81 -5.88
CA GLU A 267 -23.79 -26.93 -5.51
C GLU A 267 -23.60 -27.32 -4.04
N SER A 268 -22.35 -27.38 -3.54
CA SER A 268 -22.07 -27.69 -2.14
C SER A 268 -22.69 -26.67 -1.17
N ASP A 269 -22.70 -25.38 -1.51
CA ASP A 269 -23.35 -24.36 -0.68
C ASP A 269 -24.88 -24.49 -0.66
N ARG A 270 -25.48 -25.05 -1.71
CA ARG A 270 -26.92 -25.29 -1.80
C ARG A 270 -27.34 -26.53 -1.01
N ASP A 271 -26.54 -27.58 -1.03
CA ASP A 271 -26.73 -28.76 -0.19
C ASP A 271 -26.64 -28.37 1.30
N LYS A 272 -25.66 -27.56 1.66
CA LYS A 272 -25.48 -27.00 3.01
C LYS A 272 -26.69 -26.20 3.52
N ASP A 273 -27.33 -25.42 2.65
CA ASP A 273 -28.54 -24.68 3.01
C ASP A 273 -29.74 -25.62 3.19
N ALA A 274 -29.85 -26.64 2.34
CA ALA A 274 -30.90 -27.66 2.42
C ALA A 274 -30.77 -28.50 3.70
N ASP A 275 -29.55 -28.89 4.08
CA ASP A 275 -29.27 -29.63 5.31
C ASP A 275 -29.61 -28.80 6.55
N ALA A 276 -29.23 -27.52 6.57
CA ALA A 276 -29.59 -26.61 7.65
C ALA A 276 -31.13 -26.47 7.76
N ALA A 277 -31.81 -26.32 6.62
CA ALA A 277 -33.27 -26.24 6.58
C ALA A 277 -33.96 -27.54 7.06
N ALA A 278 -33.41 -28.71 6.74
CA ALA A 278 -33.92 -30.01 7.20
C ALA A 278 -33.82 -30.15 8.73
N LEU A 279 -32.85 -29.49 9.35
CA LEU A 279 -32.70 -29.38 10.81
C LEU A 279 -33.54 -28.25 11.42
N GLY A 280 -34.40 -27.63 10.63
CA GLY A 280 -35.25 -26.53 11.05
C GLY A 280 -34.50 -25.21 11.22
N LEU A 281 -33.25 -25.08 10.78
CA LEU A 281 -32.46 -23.86 10.85
C LEU A 281 -32.70 -22.99 9.61
N ALA A 282 -32.73 -21.66 9.78
CA ALA A 282 -32.82 -20.74 8.66
C ALA A 282 -31.44 -20.11 8.36
N THR A 283 -31.01 -20.12 7.11
CA THR A 283 -29.76 -19.47 6.68
C THR A 283 -30.06 -18.14 5.98
N VAL A 284 -29.41 -17.06 6.42
CA VAL A 284 -29.50 -15.72 5.82
C VAL A 284 -28.10 -15.27 5.40
N ARG A 285 -27.92 -14.99 4.10
CA ARG A 285 -26.68 -14.41 3.59
C ARG A 285 -26.77 -12.89 3.58
N ILE A 286 -25.86 -12.24 4.29
CA ILE A 286 -25.75 -10.79 4.35
C ILE A 286 -24.42 -10.40 3.74
N THR A 287 -24.44 -9.48 2.78
CA THR A 287 -23.20 -8.98 2.18
C THR A 287 -22.66 -7.76 2.91
N LYS A 288 -21.34 -7.58 2.92
CA LYS A 288 -20.69 -6.39 3.51
C LYS A 288 -21.18 -5.07 2.91
N GLN A 289 -21.49 -5.08 1.61
CA GLN A 289 -22.04 -3.90 0.93
C GLN A 289 -23.39 -3.46 1.53
N ARG A 290 -24.30 -4.39 1.81
CA ARG A 290 -25.62 -4.07 2.40
C ARG A 290 -25.49 -3.54 3.82
N VAL A 291 -24.61 -4.11 4.63
CA VAL A 291 -24.34 -3.62 6.00
C VAL A 291 -23.77 -2.21 5.98
N ARG A 292 -22.96 -1.84 4.97
CA ARG A 292 -22.36 -0.50 4.90
C ARG A 292 -23.24 0.55 4.21
N GLN A 293 -23.87 0.20 3.08
CA GLN A 293 -24.61 1.15 2.25
C GLN A 293 -26.07 1.28 2.66
N THR A 294 -26.69 0.19 3.14
CA THR A 294 -28.10 0.16 3.55
C THR A 294 -28.30 -0.48 4.92
N PRO A 295 -27.54 -0.07 5.97
CA PRO A 295 -27.52 -0.74 7.27
C PRO A 295 -28.91 -0.87 7.91
N ALA A 296 -29.69 0.21 7.91
CA ALA A 296 -31.02 0.21 8.55
C ALA A 296 -31.99 -0.77 7.87
N LYS A 297 -31.98 -0.81 6.53
CA LYS A 297 -32.82 -1.73 5.75
C LYS A 297 -32.45 -3.18 6.03
N GLU A 298 -31.15 -3.49 6.07
CA GLU A 298 -30.68 -4.84 6.34
C GLU A 298 -30.98 -5.27 7.78
N ALA A 299 -30.79 -4.36 8.74
CA ALA A 299 -31.12 -4.60 10.14
C ALA A 299 -32.62 -4.87 10.33
N SER A 300 -33.50 -4.06 9.74
CA SER A 300 -34.96 -4.29 9.79
C SER A 300 -35.36 -5.63 9.17
N ARG A 301 -34.68 -6.05 8.10
CA ARG A 301 -34.92 -7.36 7.47
C ARG A 301 -34.50 -8.50 8.40
N LEU A 302 -33.30 -8.44 8.95
CA LEU A 302 -32.80 -9.46 9.87
C LEU A 302 -33.66 -9.54 11.13
N ASP A 303 -34.03 -8.40 11.72
CA ASP A 303 -34.95 -8.33 12.87
C ASP A 303 -36.30 -8.99 12.58
N ALA A 304 -36.89 -8.74 11.40
CA ALA A 304 -38.15 -9.38 11.01
C ALA A 304 -38.02 -10.91 10.91
N ILE A 305 -36.91 -11.41 10.37
CA ILE A 305 -36.62 -12.85 10.28
C ILE A 305 -36.47 -13.45 11.68
N LEU A 306 -35.68 -12.82 12.55
CA LEU A 306 -35.47 -13.27 13.93
C LEU A 306 -36.79 -13.31 14.71
N LYS A 307 -37.64 -12.27 14.59
CA LYS A 307 -38.96 -12.22 15.24
C LYS A 307 -39.92 -13.28 14.74
N LEU A 308 -39.96 -13.55 13.44
CA LEU A 308 -40.80 -14.60 12.86
C LEU A 308 -40.39 -15.98 13.40
N ARG A 309 -39.08 -16.23 13.45
CA ARG A 309 -38.51 -17.49 13.91
C ARG A 309 -38.73 -17.73 15.39
N ARG A 310 -38.60 -16.69 16.22
CA ARG A 310 -38.91 -16.76 17.66
C ARG A 310 -40.38 -17.12 17.95
N ARG A 311 -41.31 -16.84 17.04
CA ARG A 311 -42.74 -17.18 17.20
C ARG A 311 -43.08 -18.60 16.74
N ALA A 312 -42.19 -19.22 15.96
CA ALA A 312 -42.37 -20.55 15.39
C ALA A 312 -41.65 -21.65 16.19
N ALA A 313 -40.78 -21.28 17.13
CA ALA A 313 -40.15 -22.14 18.12
C ALA A 313 -41.01 -22.23 19.38
#